data_AF-A0A925W7Y2-F1
#
_entry.id   AF-A0A925W7Y2-F1
#
_cell.length_a   1.000
_cell.length_b   1.000
_cell.length_c   1.000
_cell.angle_alpha   90.00
_cell.angle_beta   90.00
_cell.angle_gamma   90.00
#
_symmetry.space_group_name_H-M   'P 1'
#
loop_
_entity.id
_entity.type
_entity.pdbx_description
1 polymer ?
#
loop_
_entity_poly.entity_id
_entity_poly.type
_entity_poly.pdbx_seq_one_letter_code
_entity_poly.pdbx_strand_id
1 'polypeptide(L)'
;MEAGKHHNSALCHVATTLLTRIVACWRAGEPYVIRDTDGTAVSVAERYTVPASLRAERRTTGRGIRSKGTDRRSKESLRAPSTGPSPVHAMAVAMA
;
A
#
# COMPACT_ATOMS: atom_id res chain seq x y z
N MET A 1 17.55 -12.81 -14.53
CA MET A 1 17.11 -12.15 -13.28
C MET A 1 16.11 -11.05 -13.64
N GLU A 2 14.82 -11.37 -13.65
CA GLU A 2 13.71 -10.49 -14.04
C GLU A 2 12.88 -10.11 -12.78
N ALA A 3 13.56 -9.71 -11.70
CA ALA A 3 13.01 -9.78 -10.34
C ALA A 3 12.75 -8.41 -9.68
N GLY A 4 12.30 -7.41 -10.46
CA GLY A 4 12.08 -6.06 -9.94
C GLY A 4 10.69 -5.49 -10.19
N LYS A 5 10.36 -5.26 -11.47
CA LYS A 5 9.10 -4.57 -11.85
C LYS A 5 7.86 -5.44 -11.69
N HIS A 6 7.94 -6.72 -12.08
CA HIS A 6 6.81 -7.64 -12.03
C HIS A 6 6.40 -8.02 -10.59
N HIS A 7 7.30 -7.89 -9.62
CA HIS A 7 7.01 -8.19 -8.23
C HIS A 7 6.07 -7.15 -7.60
N ASN A 8 6.39 -5.86 -7.78
CA ASN A 8 5.57 -4.79 -7.21
C ASN A 8 4.18 -4.73 -7.85
N SER A 9 4.07 -4.91 -9.17
CA SER A 9 2.76 -4.93 -9.83
C SER A 9 1.91 -6.13 -9.39
N ALA A 10 2.52 -7.32 -9.26
CA ALA A 10 1.84 -8.50 -8.74
C ALA A 10 1.35 -8.28 -7.29
N LEU A 11 2.19 -7.71 -6.43
CA LEU A 11 1.83 -7.38 -5.05
C LEU A 11 0.67 -6.38 -4.98
N CYS A 12 0.74 -5.29 -5.75
CA CYS A 12 -0.33 -4.29 -5.79
C CYS A 12 -1.66 -4.93 -6.23
N HIS A 13 -1.63 -5.77 -7.27
CA HIS A 13 -2.83 -6.43 -7.77
C HIS A 13 -3.47 -7.37 -6.73
N VAL A 14 -2.64 -8.16 -6.04
CA VAL A 14 -3.10 -9.05 -4.96
C VAL A 14 -3.65 -8.24 -3.78
N ALA A 15 -2.95 -7.18 -3.37
CA ALA A 15 -3.36 -6.32 -2.26
C ALA A 15 -4.72 -5.65 -2.53
N THR A 16 -4.92 -5.10 -3.73
CA THR A 16 -6.21 -4.49 -4.11
C THR A 16 -7.34 -5.51 -4.08
N THR A 17 -7.11 -6.70 -4.64
CA THR A 17 -8.11 -7.77 -4.66
C THR A 17 -8.51 -8.20 -3.24
N LEU A 18 -7.54 -8.36 -2.33
CA LEU A 18 -7.78 -8.69 -0.94
C LEU A 18 -8.57 -7.59 -0.22
N LEU A 19 -8.21 -6.33 -0.43
CA LEU A 19 -8.90 -5.19 0.17
C LEU A 19 -10.37 -5.14 -0.24
N THR A 20 -10.69 -5.31 -1.53
CA THR A 20 -12.06 -5.30 -2.03
C THR A 20 -12.91 -6.38 -1.35
N ARG A 21 -12.36 -7.58 -1.17
CA ARG A 21 -13.06 -8.69 -0.50
C ARG A 21 -13.32 -8.41 0.98
N ILE A 22 -12.33 -7.87 1.68
CA ILE A 22 -12.47 -7.50 3.10
C ILE A 22 -13.56 -6.43 3.26
N VAL A 23 -13.56 -5.40 2.40
CA VAL A 23 -14.58 -4.34 2.42
C VAL A 23 -15.97 -4.92 2.15
N ALA A 24 -16.11 -5.87 1.21
CA ALA A 24 -17.39 -6.52 0.94
C ALA A 24 -17.92 -7.28 2.16
N CYS A 25 -17.08 -8.09 2.81
CA CYS A 25 -17.45 -8.79 4.05
C CYS A 25 -17.81 -7.80 5.17
N TRP A 26 -17.03 -6.73 5.33
CA TRP A 26 -17.30 -5.71 6.33
C TRP A 26 -18.64 -5.02 6.12
N ARG A 27 -18.99 -4.67 4.88
CA ARG A 27 -20.30 -4.09 4.55
C ARG A 27 -21.47 -5.06 4.78
N ALA A 28 -21.21 -6.37 4.70
CA ALA A 28 -22.18 -7.41 5.02
C ALA A 28 -22.27 -7.71 6.54
N GLY A 29 -21.39 -7.14 7.37
CA GLY A 29 -21.32 -7.43 8.81
C GLY A 29 -20.62 -8.75 9.14
N GLU A 30 -19.93 -9.36 8.18
CA GLU A 30 -19.32 -10.67 8.31
C GLU A 30 -17.78 -10.57 8.40
N PRO A 31 -17.12 -11.45 9.17
CA PRO A 31 -15.67 -11.53 9.17
C PRO A 31 -15.14 -12.10 7.84
N TYR A 32 -14.06 -11.51 7.32
CA TYR A 32 -13.38 -12.07 6.15
C TYR A 32 -12.63 -13.35 6.53
N VAL A 33 -12.87 -14.44 5.80
CA VAL A 33 -12.18 -15.73 5.96
C VAL A 33 -11.12 -15.87 4.87
N ILE A 34 -9.85 -16.01 5.27
CA ILE A 34 -8.77 -16.34 4.34
C ILE A 34 -8.98 -17.76 3.83
N ARG A 35 -8.94 -17.93 2.51
CA ARG A 35 -9.08 -19.22 1.83
C ARG A 35 -7.85 -19.48 0.97
N ASP A 36 -7.47 -20.75 0.89
CA ASP A 36 -6.44 -21.22 -0.03
C ASP A 36 -7.01 -21.27 -1.46
N THR A 37 -6.17 -21.60 -2.43
CA THR A 37 -6.47 -21.65 -3.86
C THR A 37 -7.58 -22.65 -4.23
N ASP A 38 -7.77 -23.68 -3.42
CA ASP A 38 -8.84 -24.68 -3.52
C ASP A 38 -10.16 -24.22 -2.83
N GLY A 39 -10.16 -23.04 -2.21
CA GLY A 39 -11.28 -22.48 -1.46
C GLY A 39 -11.36 -22.93 0.00
N THR A 40 -10.44 -23.78 0.47
CA THR A 40 -10.39 -24.25 1.85
C THR A 40 -10.03 -23.10 2.79
N ALA A 41 -10.77 -22.94 3.91
CA ALA A 41 -10.45 -21.93 4.90
C ALA A 41 -9.08 -22.20 5.55
N VAL A 42 -8.26 -21.17 5.69
CA VAL A 42 -6.89 -21.28 6.20
C VAL A 42 -6.82 -20.78 7.65
N SER A 43 -6.33 -21.63 8.56
CA SER A 43 -5.83 -21.21 9.87
C SER A 43 -4.36 -20.78 9.74
N VAL A 44 -4.11 -19.47 9.76
CA VAL A 44 -2.76 -18.91 9.51
C VAL A 44 -1.77 -19.21 10.63
N ALA A 45 -2.27 -19.34 11.87
CA ALA A 45 -1.42 -19.52 13.06
C ALA A 45 -0.68 -20.86 13.06
N GLU A 46 -1.31 -21.92 12.56
CA GLU A 46 -0.79 -23.28 12.67
C GLU A 46 0.12 -23.64 11.49
N ARG A 47 -0.23 -23.20 10.28
CA ARG A 47 0.50 -23.57 9.04
C ARG A 47 1.72 -22.70 8.74
N TYR A 48 1.75 -21.45 9.21
CA TYR A 48 2.80 -20.48 8.83
C TYR A 48 3.54 -19.90 10.04
N THR A 49 3.74 -20.71 11.09
CA THR A 49 4.55 -20.29 12.22
C THR A 49 6.01 -20.10 11.80
N VAL A 50 6.48 -18.87 11.77
CA VAL A 50 7.90 -18.56 11.55
C VAL A 50 8.69 -18.96 12.81
N PRO A 51 9.71 -19.83 12.71
CA PRO A 51 10.54 -20.23 13.83
C PRO A 51 11.16 -19.03 14.57
N ALA A 52 11.29 -19.14 15.90
CA ALA A 52 11.87 -18.09 16.72
C ALA A 52 13.31 -17.75 16.32
N SER A 53 14.09 -18.74 15.90
CA SER A 53 15.46 -18.58 15.38
C SER A 53 15.50 -17.69 14.14
N LEU A 54 14.66 -17.96 13.13
CA LEU A 54 14.56 -17.13 11.92
C LEU A 54 14.07 -15.71 12.23
N ARG A 55 13.18 -15.54 13.21
CA ARG A 55 12.76 -14.21 13.66
C ARG A 55 13.91 -13.45 14.33
N ALA A 56 14.72 -14.13 15.15
CA ALA A 56 15.87 -13.53 15.83
C ALA A 56 16.94 -13.09 14.82
N GLU A 57 17.28 -13.93 13.85
CA GLU A 57 18.24 -13.63 12.78
C GLU A 57 17.79 -12.45 11.89
N ARG A 58 16.49 -12.37 11.57
CA ARG A 58 15.95 -11.24 10.78
C ARG A 58 15.87 -9.94 11.57
N ARG A 59 15.77 -9.99 12.91
CA ARG A 59 15.81 -8.78 13.76
C ARG A 59 17.20 -8.15 13.79
N THR A 60 18.27 -8.92 13.69
CA THR A 60 19.64 -8.42 13.75
C THR A 60 20.08 -7.80 12.42
N THR A 61 19.69 -8.39 11.28
CA THR A 61 20.00 -7.88 9.94
C THR A 61 19.23 -6.61 9.55
N GLY A 62 18.02 -6.40 10.09
CA GLY A 62 17.21 -5.17 9.85
C GLY A 62 17.73 -3.89 10.52
N ARG A 63 18.79 -3.96 11.33
CA ARG A 63 19.43 -2.79 11.97
C ARG A 63 20.61 -2.25 11.15
N GLY A 64 21.20 -3.05 10.27
CA GLY A 64 22.35 -2.67 9.44
C GLY A 64 22.00 -1.82 8.20
N ILE A 65 20.76 -1.89 7.71
CA ILE A 65 20.31 -1.11 6.53
C ILE A 65 19.69 0.25 6.94
N ARG A 66 19.42 0.48 8.24
CA ARG A 66 18.83 1.73 8.75
C ARG A 66 19.85 2.73 9.31
N SER A 67 21.15 2.49 9.13
CA SER A 67 22.19 3.44 9.56
C SER A 67 22.44 4.59 8.56
N LYS A 68 21.83 4.57 7.37
CA LYS A 68 21.66 5.80 6.59
C LYS A 68 20.35 6.43 7.01
N GLY A 69 20.45 7.32 8.01
CA GLY A 69 19.36 8.21 8.35
C GLY A 69 18.79 8.82 7.07
N THR A 70 17.46 8.94 7.00
CA THR A 70 16.85 9.89 6.09
C THR A 70 17.36 11.24 6.55
N ASP A 71 18.47 11.70 5.97
CA ASP A 71 18.81 13.10 5.92
C ASP A 71 17.50 13.80 5.56
N ARG A 72 17.03 14.69 6.44
CA ARG A 72 15.87 15.52 6.17
C ARG A 72 16.32 16.45 5.06
N ARG A 73 16.33 15.94 3.83
CA ARG A 73 16.56 16.72 2.64
C ARG A 73 15.42 17.71 2.63
N SER A 74 15.74 18.95 2.97
CA SER A 74 14.89 20.12 2.81
C SER A 74 14.48 20.21 1.34
N LYS A 75 13.46 19.45 0.98
CA LYS A 75 12.74 19.59 -0.28
C LYS A 75 11.65 20.61 0.03
N GLU A 76 12.01 21.88 -0.17
CA GLU A 76 11.03 22.92 -0.44
C GLU A 76 9.99 22.35 -1.41
N SER A 77 8.74 22.28 -0.96
CA SER A 77 7.65 21.78 -1.78
C SER A 77 7.31 22.89 -2.77
N LEU A 78 7.62 22.69 -4.05
CA LEU A 78 7.03 23.52 -5.10
C LEU A 78 5.52 23.30 -5.04
N ARG A 79 4.79 24.36 -4.68
CA ARG A 79 3.31 24.35 -4.68
C ARG A 79 2.82 23.75 -6.00
N ALA A 80 1.84 22.85 -5.90
CA ALA A 80 1.12 22.39 -7.07
C ALA A 80 0.54 23.61 -7.84
N PRO A 81 0.55 23.61 -9.17
CA PRO A 81 -0.12 24.65 -9.94
C PRO A 81 -1.58 24.71 -9.51
N SER A 82 -1.97 25.83 -8.92
CA SER A 82 -3.37 26.06 -8.59
C SER A 82 -4.15 26.16 -9.90
N THR A 83 -5.07 25.23 -10.13
CA THR A 83 -6.14 25.41 -11.13
C THR A 83 -7.15 26.41 -10.58
N GLY A 84 -6.70 27.65 -10.36
CA GLY A 84 -7.61 28.77 -10.19
C GLY A 84 -8.35 29.01 -11.51
N PRO A 85 -9.62 29.47 -11.47
CA PRO A 85 -10.36 29.75 -12.69
C PRO A 85 -9.62 30.81 -13.52
N SER A 86 -9.55 30.58 -14.82
CA SER A 86 -8.87 31.47 -15.77
C SER A 86 -9.55 32.85 -15.80
N PRO A 87 -8.79 33.96 -15.77
CA PRO A 87 -9.35 35.32 -15.73
C PRO A 87 -10.15 35.70 -16.98
N VAL A 88 -10.03 34.95 -18.09
CA VAL A 88 -10.84 35.18 -19.30
C VAL A 88 -12.33 34.81 -19.13
N HIS A 89 -12.70 33.96 -18.16
CA HIS A 89 -14.12 33.67 -17.89
C HIS A 89 -14.73 34.59 -16.82
N ALA A 90 -13.93 35.32 -16.06
CA ALA A 90 -14.43 36.21 -15.02
C ALA A 90 -14.98 37.55 -15.55
N MET A 91 -14.55 38.01 -16.73
CA MET A 91 -15.09 39.24 -17.34
C MET A 91 -16.38 39.02 -18.14
N ALA A 92 -16.74 37.78 -18.50
CA ALA A 92 -17.93 37.51 -19.31
C ALA A 92 -19.25 37.51 -18.50
N VAL A 93 -19.18 37.48 -17.17
CA VAL A 93 -20.37 37.42 -16.28
C VAL A 93 -20.73 38.81 -15.70
N ALA A 94 -19.93 39.85 -15.95
CA ALA A 94 -20.16 41.20 -15.42
C ALA A 94 -20.70 42.24 -16.43
N MET A 95 -21.09 41.81 -17.64
CA MET A 95 -21.77 42.67 -18.62
C MET A 95 -22.94 41.94 -19.30
N ALA A 96 -23.89 41.48 -18.48
CA ALA A 96 -25.26 41.22 -18.90
C ALA A 96 -26.19 42.09 -18.07
#